data_AF-A0A9D7RHX0-F1
#
_entry.id   AF-A0A9D7RHX0-F1
#
_cell.length_a   1.000
_cell.length_b   1.000
_cell.length_c   1.000
_cell.angle_alpha   90.00
_cell.angle_beta   90.00
_cell.angle_gamma   90.00
#
_symmetry.space_group_name_H-M   'P 1'
#
loop_
_entity.id
_entity.type
_entity.pdbx_description
1 polymer ?
#
loop_
_entity_poly.entity_id
_entity_poly.type
_entity_poly.pdbx_seq_one_letter_code
_entity_poly.pdbx_strand_id
1 'polypeptide(L)'
;MSGQSWEDYTRAKILGPLGMKETNFSVADLQKTTDHALPYGWEDKPMGKVKKLDFRNIDAMGPAGSINSSPNEMAKWVTMLLRKGKYEDQTLINPDMHQELFRPRSIASTALDSSYYTFYGLYGLGWFITDYRGHLRHDHGGNIDGFSANVALYPRDSLGIIVLTNMNGTGLPGVVRNYVADRLLGLPTVDWNDKQLSALKKALIAGEEAAQKVQTSRKLDTKPSHALSEYIGKYKNEAYGIIEITASGDTLGGKFNDLELKVSHYHYDIFSANADGANIQFSALSNLKGEIETLEIVLEAGVKPLRFDRFNEAIKSSKNDLEKYVGDYDLMGANIKCFLRGETLFVNVPGQTDYELVPVGPHKFDLKVAKGYQLIFAEEAGKIISATFDQPNGKFTAKRKP
;
A
#
# COMPACT_ATOMS: atom_id res chain seq x y z
N MET A 1 22.19 13.50 4.42
CA MET A 1 22.69 14.89 4.48
C MET A 1 22.94 15.38 5.91
N SER A 2 22.00 15.28 6.85
CA SER A 2 22.20 15.77 8.24
C SER A 2 22.84 14.77 9.22
N GLY A 3 22.79 13.47 8.92
CA GLY A 3 23.23 12.39 9.83
C GLY A 3 22.29 12.14 11.02
N GLN A 4 21.15 12.83 11.09
CA GLN A 4 20.14 12.70 12.14
C GLN A 4 18.92 11.92 11.63
N SER A 5 18.14 11.38 12.56
CA SER A 5 16.77 10.91 12.27
C SER A 5 15.91 12.08 11.78
N TRP A 6 14.80 11.78 11.11
CA TRP A 6 13.88 12.81 10.64
C TRP A 6 13.21 13.52 11.82
N GLU A 7 12.89 12.77 12.86
CA GLU A 7 12.26 13.21 14.10
C GLU A 7 13.17 14.19 14.84
N ASP A 8 14.45 13.84 15.04
CA ASP A 8 15.41 14.69 15.72
C ASP A 8 15.67 15.97 14.93
N TYR A 9 15.84 15.85 13.61
CA TYR A 9 16.07 17.01 12.77
C TYR A 9 14.87 17.97 12.78
N THR A 10 13.66 17.44 12.62
CA THR A 10 12.42 18.24 12.62
C THR A 10 12.17 18.88 13.99
N ARG A 11 12.41 18.14 15.07
CA ARG A 11 12.31 18.67 16.44
C ARG A 11 13.32 19.78 16.68
N ALA A 12 14.58 19.59 16.33
CA ALA A 12 15.64 20.56 16.57
C ALA A 12 15.51 21.83 15.70
N LYS A 13 15.05 21.69 14.45
CA LYS A 13 15.02 22.80 13.48
C LYS A 13 13.69 23.54 13.38
N ILE A 14 12.57 22.90 13.74
CA ILE A 14 11.24 23.46 13.56
C ILE A 14 10.47 23.47 14.89
N LEU A 15 10.20 22.30 15.48
CA LEU A 15 9.27 22.23 16.63
C LEU A 15 9.83 22.90 17.88
N GLY A 16 11.09 22.65 18.20
CA GLY A 16 11.78 23.20 19.37
C GLY A 16 11.83 24.74 19.33
N PRO A 17 12.33 25.38 18.26
CA PRO A 17 12.34 26.83 18.11
C PRO A 17 10.94 27.47 18.15
N LEU A 18 9.90 26.77 17.71
CA LEU A 18 8.51 27.23 17.81
C LEU A 18 7.88 26.94 19.19
N GLY A 19 8.60 26.28 20.10
CA GLY A 19 8.06 25.86 21.39
C GLY A 19 6.90 24.88 21.27
N MET A 20 6.89 24.04 20.22
CA MET A 20 5.89 23.01 19.98
C MET A 20 6.26 21.71 20.73
N LYS A 21 6.08 21.73 22.06
CA LYS A 21 6.57 20.70 22.98
C LYS A 21 5.73 19.42 22.99
N GLU A 22 4.43 19.53 22.75
CA GLU A 22 3.50 18.39 22.80
C GLU A 22 3.38 17.69 21.43
N THR A 23 3.93 18.32 20.39
CA THR A 23 3.98 17.74 19.04
C THR A 23 4.97 16.56 19.00
N ASN A 24 4.50 15.41 18.52
CA ASN A 24 5.25 14.16 18.44
C ASN A 24 5.11 13.49 17.07
N PHE A 25 5.78 12.34 16.88
CA PHE A 25 5.97 11.71 15.57
C PHE A 25 5.45 10.27 15.50
N SER A 26 4.77 9.77 16.54
CA SER A 26 4.29 8.38 16.57
C SER A 26 3.00 8.25 17.36
N VAL A 27 2.15 7.29 16.97
CA VAL A 27 0.95 6.94 17.74
C VAL A 27 1.29 6.38 19.13
N ALA A 28 2.48 5.79 19.29
CA ALA A 28 2.96 5.29 20.57
C ALA A 28 3.25 6.44 21.55
N ASP A 29 3.83 7.55 21.08
CA ASP A 29 4.07 8.73 21.91
C ASP A 29 2.78 9.52 22.16
N LEU A 30 1.91 9.64 21.15
CA LEU A 30 0.58 10.26 21.31
C LEU A 30 -0.21 9.61 22.46
N GLN A 31 -0.24 8.27 22.50
CA GLN A 31 -0.98 7.52 23.51
C GLN A 31 -0.39 7.63 24.93
N LYS A 32 0.83 8.16 25.10
CA LYS A 32 1.40 8.48 26.42
C LYS A 32 0.88 9.81 26.98
N THR A 33 0.29 10.66 26.14
CA THR A 33 -0.30 11.93 26.56
C THR A 33 -1.69 11.71 27.15
N THR A 34 -2.08 12.53 28.12
CA THR A 34 -3.40 12.45 28.76
C THR A 34 -4.52 13.07 27.93
N ASP A 35 -4.19 13.94 26.98
CA ASP A 35 -5.14 14.65 26.13
C ASP A 35 -4.83 14.35 24.65
N HIS A 36 -5.40 13.23 24.16
CA HIS A 36 -5.32 12.83 22.77
C HIS A 36 -6.68 12.39 22.25
N ALA A 37 -6.93 12.65 20.98
CA ALA A 37 -8.16 12.21 20.32
C ALA A 37 -8.10 10.71 19.99
N LEU A 38 -9.24 10.03 20.10
CA LEU A 38 -9.39 8.64 19.67
C LEU A 38 -9.83 8.57 18.21
N PRO A 39 -9.35 7.60 17.41
CA PRO A 39 -9.71 7.45 16.01
C PRO A 39 -11.13 6.88 15.85
N TYR A 40 -11.94 7.47 14.98
CA TYR A 40 -13.27 6.96 14.64
C TYR A 40 -13.47 6.80 13.14
N GLY A 41 -14.33 5.88 12.74
CA GLY A 41 -14.74 5.69 11.36
C GLY A 41 -16.13 5.08 11.26
N TRP A 42 -16.57 4.84 10.03
CA TRP A 42 -17.83 4.15 9.78
C TRP A 42 -17.66 2.63 9.92
N GLU A 43 -18.62 1.98 10.57
CA GLU A 43 -18.78 0.52 10.55
C GLU A 43 -19.20 0.07 9.14
N ASP A 44 -20.28 0.66 8.63
CA ASP A 44 -20.76 0.49 7.25
C ASP A 44 -20.44 1.76 6.45
N LYS A 45 -19.51 1.67 5.51
CA LYS A 45 -19.04 2.85 4.76
C LYS A 45 -19.89 3.14 3.52
N PRO A 46 -20.10 4.43 3.19
CA PRO A 46 -20.01 5.61 4.06
C PRO A 46 -21.32 5.84 4.84
N MET A 47 -21.25 6.66 5.90
CA MET A 47 -22.41 7.15 6.66
C MET A 47 -23.22 6.10 7.45
N GLY A 48 -22.63 4.95 7.79
CA GLY A 48 -23.20 3.98 8.73
C GLY A 48 -23.06 4.38 10.19
N LYS A 49 -23.00 3.40 11.10
CA LYS A 49 -22.71 3.69 12.53
C LYS A 49 -21.26 4.13 12.71
N VAL A 50 -21.03 5.08 13.60
CA VAL A 50 -19.67 5.47 14.01
C VAL A 50 -19.12 4.43 14.97
N LYS A 51 -17.91 3.95 14.71
CA LYS A 51 -17.16 3.05 15.60
C LYS A 51 -15.76 3.59 15.87
N LYS A 52 -15.23 3.27 17.05
CA LYS A 52 -13.81 3.50 17.36
C LYS A 52 -12.97 2.55 16.51
N LEU A 53 -11.85 3.06 15.98
CA LEU A 53 -10.85 2.27 15.26
C LEU A 53 -9.63 2.01 16.15
N ASP A 54 -8.74 1.14 15.69
CA ASP A 54 -7.43 0.97 16.30
C ASP A 54 -6.44 2.01 15.77
N PHE A 55 -5.47 2.40 16.60
CA PHE A 55 -4.35 3.22 16.13
C PHE A 55 -3.46 2.40 15.20
N ARG A 56 -3.15 2.97 14.03
CA ARG A 56 -2.20 2.36 13.10
C ARG A 56 -0.80 2.90 13.34
N ASN A 57 0.17 2.00 13.50
CA ASN A 57 1.59 2.38 13.44
C ASN A 57 1.97 2.67 11.97
N ILE A 58 2.46 3.89 11.74
CA ILE A 58 2.92 4.36 10.43
C ILE A 58 4.36 4.86 10.46
N ASP A 59 5.16 4.43 11.44
CA ASP A 59 6.51 4.94 11.69
C ASP A 59 7.43 4.75 10.47
N ALA A 60 7.26 3.64 9.73
CA ALA A 60 7.99 3.36 8.48
C ALA A 60 7.76 4.41 7.37
N MET A 61 6.64 5.14 7.43
CA MET A 61 6.30 6.26 6.55
C MET A 61 6.16 7.58 7.33
N GLY A 62 6.84 7.70 8.47
CA GLY A 62 6.71 8.82 9.41
C GLY A 62 6.72 10.20 8.76
N PRO A 63 7.74 10.52 7.91
CA PRO A 63 7.83 11.80 7.21
C PRO A 63 6.61 12.18 6.35
N ALA A 64 5.78 11.20 5.95
CA ALA A 64 4.60 11.44 5.12
C ALA A 64 3.34 11.82 5.93
N GLY A 65 3.26 11.50 7.23
CA GLY A 65 2.00 11.71 7.96
C GLY A 65 1.96 11.42 9.46
N SER A 66 3.08 11.14 10.14
CA SER A 66 3.04 10.72 11.55
C SER A 66 3.12 11.84 12.58
N ILE A 67 3.12 13.11 12.16
CA ILE A 67 3.11 14.24 13.10
C ILE A 67 1.75 14.33 13.79
N ASN A 68 1.74 14.19 15.12
CA ASN A 68 0.57 14.44 15.96
C ASN A 68 0.74 15.79 16.66
N SER A 69 -0.27 16.67 16.57
CA SER A 69 -0.22 18.02 17.14
C SER A 69 -1.61 18.49 17.57
N SER A 70 -1.67 19.65 18.22
CA SER A 70 -2.90 20.35 18.57
C SER A 70 -3.05 21.64 17.76
N PRO A 71 -4.26 22.21 17.64
CA PRO A 71 -4.45 23.49 16.96
C PRO A 71 -3.60 24.62 17.58
N ASN A 72 -3.40 24.60 18.90
CA ASN A 72 -2.60 25.61 19.61
C ASN A 72 -1.11 25.52 19.26
N GLU A 73 -0.56 24.32 19.13
CA GLU A 73 0.82 24.10 18.72
C GLU A 73 1.02 24.45 17.24
N MET A 74 0.10 23.98 16.38
CA MET A 74 0.11 24.29 14.95
C MET A 74 -0.08 25.79 14.67
N ALA A 75 -0.80 26.54 15.51
CA ALA A 75 -0.96 27.98 15.34
C ALA A 75 0.39 28.72 15.37
N LYS A 76 1.38 28.22 16.13
CA LYS A 76 2.75 28.76 16.16
C LYS A 76 3.46 28.57 14.82
N TRP A 77 3.37 27.36 14.27
CA TRP A 77 3.89 27.01 12.94
C TRP A 77 3.22 27.80 11.81
N VAL A 78 1.88 27.90 11.83
CA VAL A 78 1.11 28.70 10.88
C VAL A 78 1.47 30.18 10.96
N THR A 79 1.63 30.72 12.17
CA THR A 79 2.08 32.12 12.37
C THR A 79 3.46 32.35 11.75
N MET A 80 4.39 31.41 11.96
CA MET A 80 5.73 31.48 11.35
C MET A 80 5.67 31.51 9.83
N LEU A 81 4.81 30.68 9.22
CA LEU A 81 4.62 30.66 7.77
C LEU A 81 3.96 31.95 7.25
N LEU A 82 2.96 32.50 7.93
CA LEU A 82 2.34 33.78 7.53
C LEU A 82 3.30 34.96 7.67
N ARG A 83 4.20 34.90 8.65
CA ARG A 83 5.25 35.91 8.89
C ARG A 83 6.54 35.64 8.10
N LYS A 84 6.43 34.94 6.97
CA LYS A 84 7.53 34.71 6.01
C LYS A 84 8.77 34.05 6.65
N GLY A 85 8.55 33.05 7.49
CA GLY A 85 9.62 32.30 8.14
C GLY A 85 10.03 32.81 9.52
N LYS A 86 9.39 33.87 10.03
CA LYS A 86 9.72 34.49 11.32
C LYS A 86 8.72 34.12 12.40
N TYR A 87 9.22 33.81 13.59
CA TYR A 87 8.40 33.60 14.77
C TYR A 87 9.04 34.33 15.95
N GLU A 88 8.28 35.20 16.62
CA GLU A 88 8.82 36.14 17.60
C GLU A 88 10.02 36.89 17.02
N ASP A 89 11.18 36.82 17.68
CA ASP A 89 12.44 37.45 17.25
C ASP A 89 13.34 36.53 16.41
N GLN A 90 12.89 35.31 16.11
CA GLN A 90 13.67 34.31 15.39
C GLN A 90 13.26 34.23 13.91
N THR A 91 14.25 33.95 13.05
CA THR A 91 14.03 33.61 11.64
C THR A 91 14.37 32.14 11.43
N LEU A 92 13.36 31.29 11.25
CA LEU A 92 13.51 29.84 11.09
C LEU A 92 13.65 29.46 9.61
N ILE A 93 12.93 30.16 8.74
CA ILE A 93 13.00 30.00 7.29
C ILE A 93 13.42 31.35 6.73
N ASN A 94 14.51 31.38 5.96
CA ASN A 94 14.89 32.62 5.30
C ASN A 94 13.86 33.00 4.21
N PRO A 95 13.76 34.29 3.83
CA PRO A 95 12.72 34.76 2.92
C PRO A 95 12.72 34.08 1.54
N ASP A 96 13.89 33.70 1.01
CA ASP A 96 14.00 33.08 -0.31
C ASP A 96 13.50 31.63 -0.31
N MET A 97 13.85 30.85 0.72
CA MET A 97 13.30 29.49 0.90
C MET A 97 11.80 29.52 1.18
N HIS A 98 11.31 30.54 1.90
CA HIS A 98 9.88 30.72 2.12
C HIS A 98 9.12 30.94 0.81
N GLN A 99 9.66 31.74 -0.11
CA GLN A 99 9.08 31.90 -1.45
C GLN A 99 9.08 30.59 -2.23
N GLU A 100 10.17 29.84 -2.18
CA GLU A 100 10.28 28.55 -2.88
C GLU A 100 9.30 27.49 -2.36
N LEU A 101 8.94 27.52 -1.07
CA LEU A 101 7.95 26.63 -0.47
C LEU A 101 6.58 26.72 -1.18
N PHE A 102 6.18 27.95 -1.53
CA PHE A 102 4.87 28.27 -2.12
C PHE A 102 4.92 28.58 -3.61
N ARG A 103 6.07 28.38 -4.27
CA ARG A 103 6.18 28.59 -5.71
C ARG A 103 5.51 27.43 -6.46
N PRO A 104 4.57 27.67 -7.38
CA PRO A 104 3.99 26.61 -8.20
C PRO A 104 5.07 25.83 -8.98
N ARG A 105 5.02 24.49 -8.88
CA ARG A 105 5.93 23.55 -9.55
C ARG A 105 5.22 22.63 -10.52
N SER A 106 3.94 22.35 -10.30
CA SER A 106 3.12 21.51 -11.17
C SER A 106 1.65 21.92 -11.14
N ILE A 107 0.90 21.41 -12.11
CA ILE A 107 -0.56 21.45 -12.13
C ILE A 107 -1.06 20.23 -11.35
N ALA A 108 -1.68 20.45 -10.19
CA ALA A 108 -2.28 19.39 -9.37
C ALA A 108 -3.66 18.97 -9.86
N SER A 109 -4.39 19.90 -10.48
CA SER A 109 -5.70 19.61 -11.04
C SER A 109 -5.87 20.34 -12.36
N THR A 110 -6.21 19.58 -13.40
CA THR A 110 -6.67 20.09 -14.69
C THR A 110 -8.19 20.22 -14.75
N ALA A 111 -8.90 19.74 -13.72
CA ALA A 111 -10.33 19.93 -13.60
C ALA A 111 -10.59 21.42 -13.37
N LEU A 112 -11.16 22.07 -14.38
CA LEU A 112 -11.75 23.39 -14.25
C LEU A 112 -12.95 23.24 -13.32
N ASP A 113 -12.83 23.76 -12.10
CA ASP A 113 -13.98 23.78 -11.20
C ASP A 113 -15.04 24.72 -11.78
N SER A 114 -16.11 24.13 -12.31
CA SER A 114 -17.29 24.86 -12.80
C SER A 114 -17.97 25.72 -11.73
N SER A 115 -17.57 25.58 -10.46
CA SER A 115 -18.23 26.21 -9.31
C SER A 115 -17.70 27.59 -8.93
N TYR A 116 -16.83 28.20 -9.74
CA TYR A 116 -16.34 29.59 -9.58
C TYR A 116 -15.62 29.87 -8.24
N TYR A 117 -15.31 28.84 -7.45
CA TYR A 117 -14.69 29.01 -6.14
C TYR A 117 -13.17 28.85 -6.17
N THR A 118 -12.65 28.09 -7.13
CA THR A 118 -11.21 28.01 -7.44
C THR A 118 -11.01 27.90 -8.94
N PHE A 119 -10.19 28.75 -9.55
CA PHE A 119 -9.93 28.74 -11.00
C PHE A 119 -8.79 27.81 -11.41
N TYR A 120 -7.81 27.58 -10.53
CA TYR A 120 -6.68 26.69 -10.80
C TYR A 120 -6.27 25.86 -9.58
N GLY A 121 -5.76 24.65 -9.84
CA GLY A 121 -5.15 23.78 -8.83
C GLY A 121 -3.68 23.56 -9.14
N LEU A 122 -2.81 24.29 -8.45
CA LEU A 122 -1.36 24.17 -8.57
C LEU A 122 -0.77 23.46 -7.35
N TYR A 123 0.45 22.95 -7.48
CA TYR A 123 1.18 22.34 -6.38
C TYR A 123 2.58 22.96 -6.23
N GLY A 124 2.94 23.31 -5.00
CA GLY A 124 4.28 23.74 -4.60
C GLY A 124 5.04 22.64 -3.87
N LEU A 125 5.95 23.00 -2.97
CA LEU A 125 6.68 22.02 -2.15
C LEU A 125 5.82 21.59 -0.96
N GLY A 126 4.92 20.63 -1.18
CA GLY A 126 4.03 20.10 -0.14
C GLY A 126 2.81 20.97 0.17
N TRP A 127 2.40 21.83 -0.77
CA TRP A 127 1.23 22.71 -0.62
C TRP A 127 0.42 22.75 -1.90
N PHE A 128 -0.90 22.59 -1.79
CA PHE A 128 -1.81 22.98 -2.84
C PHE A 128 -1.91 24.50 -2.87
N ILE A 129 -1.88 25.08 -4.07
CA ILE A 129 -1.95 26.52 -4.29
C ILE A 129 -3.15 26.76 -5.19
N THR A 130 -4.14 27.46 -4.63
CA THR A 130 -5.43 27.74 -5.27
C THR A 130 -5.77 29.21 -5.06
N ASP A 131 -6.54 29.79 -5.97
CA ASP A 131 -7.38 30.94 -5.62
C ASP A 131 -8.64 30.40 -4.94
N TYR A 132 -9.01 30.92 -3.78
CA TYR A 132 -10.27 30.65 -3.13
C TYR A 132 -11.11 31.92 -3.18
N ARG A 133 -12.05 31.97 -4.12
CA ARG A 133 -12.99 33.08 -4.28
C ARG A 133 -12.29 34.44 -4.39
N GLY A 134 -11.16 34.47 -5.12
CA GLY A 134 -10.32 35.67 -5.31
C GLY A 134 -9.21 35.86 -4.28
N HIS A 135 -9.12 35.03 -3.24
CA HIS A 135 -8.04 35.08 -2.25
C HIS A 135 -7.00 33.99 -2.50
N LEU A 136 -5.72 34.32 -2.41
CA LEU A 136 -4.66 33.33 -2.53
C LEU A 136 -4.71 32.36 -1.33
N ARG A 137 -4.88 31.06 -1.58
CA ARG A 137 -4.89 30.01 -0.57
C ARG A 137 -3.77 29.01 -0.81
N HIS A 138 -2.96 28.78 0.21
CA HIS A 138 -2.09 27.61 0.30
C HIS A 138 -2.69 26.64 1.31
N ASP A 139 -3.02 25.41 0.91
CA ASP A 139 -3.58 24.43 1.83
C ASP A 139 -3.00 23.03 1.66
N HIS A 140 -3.15 22.23 2.71
CA HIS A 140 -2.86 20.81 2.66
C HIS A 140 -3.85 20.05 3.53
N GLY A 141 -4.40 18.97 2.98
CA GLY A 141 -5.23 18.03 3.71
C GLY A 141 -4.38 16.92 4.34
N GLY A 142 -4.99 16.13 5.22
CA GLY A 142 -4.40 14.91 5.74
C GLY A 142 -5.48 13.94 6.14
N ASN A 143 -5.24 12.66 5.93
CA ASN A 143 -6.11 11.60 6.40
C ASN A 143 -5.25 10.37 6.73
N ILE A 144 -5.31 9.94 7.99
CA ILE A 144 -4.73 8.70 8.49
C ILE A 144 -5.81 8.05 9.35
N ASP A 145 -5.92 6.73 9.29
CA ASP A 145 -6.97 5.92 9.89
C ASP A 145 -7.60 6.52 11.15
N GLY A 146 -8.81 7.07 10.98
CA GLY A 146 -9.58 7.66 12.07
C GLY A 146 -9.44 9.16 12.27
N PHE A 147 -8.63 9.85 11.47
CA PHE A 147 -8.37 11.28 11.59
C PHE A 147 -8.34 11.98 10.23
N SER A 148 -9.07 13.08 10.11
CA SER A 148 -9.03 13.95 8.94
C SER A 148 -8.64 15.37 9.35
N ALA A 149 -7.74 16.00 8.62
CA ALA A 149 -7.20 17.32 8.94
C ALA A 149 -7.12 18.22 7.70
N ASN A 150 -7.16 19.53 7.95
CA ASN A 150 -6.82 20.52 6.94
C ASN A 150 -6.14 21.74 7.60
N VAL A 151 -5.10 22.25 6.96
CA VAL A 151 -4.50 23.55 7.27
C VAL A 151 -4.53 24.42 6.02
N ALA A 152 -4.88 25.68 6.17
CA ALA A 152 -4.91 26.67 5.09
C ALA A 152 -4.29 28.00 5.52
N LEU A 153 -3.53 28.60 4.61
CA LEU A 153 -2.90 29.91 4.74
C LEU A 153 -3.45 30.83 3.66
N TYR A 154 -3.85 32.03 4.07
CA TYR A 154 -4.24 33.14 3.20
C TYR A 154 -3.25 34.27 3.41
N PRO A 155 -2.06 34.20 2.78
CA PRO A 155 -0.93 35.07 3.13
C PRO A 155 -1.16 36.54 2.79
N ARG A 156 -2.06 36.86 1.85
CA ARG A 156 -2.44 38.24 1.52
C ARG A 156 -3.41 38.84 2.54
N ASP A 157 -4.13 37.98 3.25
CA ASP A 157 -5.15 38.34 4.23
C ASP A 157 -4.63 38.18 5.67
N SER A 158 -3.38 37.75 5.85
CA SER A 158 -2.77 37.44 7.16
C SER A 158 -3.60 36.45 7.99
N LEU A 159 -4.25 35.50 7.31
CA LEU A 159 -5.17 34.55 7.92
C LEU A 159 -4.64 33.12 7.80
N GLY A 160 -4.71 32.37 8.90
CA GLY A 160 -4.43 30.94 8.95
C GLY A 160 -5.58 30.19 9.60
N ILE A 161 -5.95 29.04 9.05
CA ILE A 161 -7.05 28.21 9.54
C ILE A 161 -6.53 26.78 9.70
N ILE A 162 -6.76 26.18 10.87
CA ILE A 162 -6.42 24.80 11.19
C ILE A 162 -7.70 24.10 11.63
N VAL A 163 -8.03 22.98 11.00
CA VAL A 163 -9.18 22.14 11.39
C VAL A 163 -8.72 20.70 11.50
N LEU A 164 -8.84 20.13 12.70
CA LEU A 164 -8.48 18.75 13.02
C LEU A 164 -9.74 18.01 13.46
N THR A 165 -9.98 16.82 12.93
CA THR A 165 -11.13 15.99 13.26
C THR A 165 -10.70 14.53 13.44
N ASN A 166 -11.33 13.83 14.36
CA ASN A 166 -11.07 12.42 14.63
C ASN A 166 -12.10 11.49 13.99
N MET A 167 -12.38 11.74 12.71
CA MET A 167 -13.23 10.89 11.89
C MET A 167 -12.53 10.55 10.58
N ASN A 168 -12.50 9.29 10.21
CA ASN A 168 -11.81 8.80 9.02
C ASN A 168 -12.49 9.27 7.72
N GLY A 169 -11.72 9.87 6.82
CA GLY A 169 -12.18 10.21 5.47
C GLY A 169 -13.37 11.16 5.41
N THR A 170 -13.57 11.99 6.43
CA THR A 170 -14.65 12.99 6.43
C THR A 170 -14.23 14.25 5.66
N GLY A 171 -15.15 14.84 4.91
CA GLY A 171 -14.96 16.15 4.27
C GLY A 171 -15.05 17.34 5.24
N LEU A 172 -15.39 17.09 6.51
CA LEU A 172 -15.68 18.12 7.50
C LEU A 172 -14.57 19.17 7.68
N PRO A 173 -13.26 18.84 7.72
CA PRO A 173 -12.21 19.86 7.80
C PRO A 173 -12.29 20.92 6.69
N GLY A 174 -12.55 20.50 5.46
CA GLY A 174 -12.68 21.41 4.32
C GLY A 174 -13.93 22.29 4.40
N VAL A 175 -15.05 21.71 4.84
CA VAL A 175 -16.33 22.43 5.04
C VAL A 175 -16.17 23.51 6.11
N VAL A 176 -15.65 23.16 7.28
CA VAL A 176 -15.44 24.12 8.39
C VAL A 176 -14.44 25.19 7.99
N ARG A 177 -13.32 24.82 7.33
CA ARG A 177 -12.35 25.80 6.80
C ARG A 177 -13.04 26.82 5.91
N ASN A 178 -13.86 26.39 4.96
CA ASN A 178 -14.52 27.29 4.02
C ASN A 178 -15.52 28.22 4.74
N TYR A 179 -16.31 27.72 5.69
CA TYR A 179 -17.19 28.57 6.51
C TYR A 179 -16.41 29.63 7.29
N VAL A 180 -15.30 29.24 7.93
CA VAL A 180 -14.45 30.17 8.68
C VAL A 180 -13.82 31.21 7.74
N ALA A 181 -13.31 30.78 6.59
CA ALA A 181 -12.72 31.66 5.59
C ALA A 181 -13.76 32.67 5.06
N ASP A 182 -14.94 32.21 4.66
CA ASP A 182 -16.00 33.09 4.17
C ASP A 182 -16.37 34.16 5.19
N ARG A 183 -16.51 33.77 6.46
CA ARG A 183 -16.86 34.70 7.55
C ARG A 183 -15.76 35.72 7.80
N LEU A 184 -14.50 35.31 7.83
CA LEU A 184 -13.37 36.18 8.13
C LEU A 184 -12.96 37.08 6.96
N LEU A 185 -13.22 36.65 5.72
CA LEU A 185 -12.96 37.41 4.50
C LEU A 185 -14.16 38.28 4.08
N GLY A 186 -15.29 38.21 4.79
CA GLY A 186 -16.50 38.99 4.49
C GLY A 186 -17.20 38.55 3.20
N LEU A 187 -17.06 37.29 2.81
CA LEU A 187 -17.64 36.75 1.58
C LEU A 187 -19.11 36.34 1.78
N PRO A 188 -19.93 36.37 0.72
CA PRO A 188 -21.29 35.84 0.77
C PRO A 188 -21.31 34.39 1.24
N THR A 189 -22.23 34.07 2.16
CA THR A 189 -22.39 32.74 2.73
C THR A 189 -22.73 31.72 1.66
N VAL A 190 -22.01 30.60 1.67
CA VAL A 190 -22.34 29.40 0.90
C VAL A 190 -22.67 28.29 1.89
N ASP A 191 -23.70 27.49 1.60
CA ASP A 191 -23.96 26.28 2.37
C ASP A 191 -22.98 25.17 1.96
N TRP A 192 -21.77 25.23 2.51
CA TRP A 192 -20.73 24.24 2.24
C TRP A 192 -21.10 22.85 2.73
N ASN A 193 -21.92 22.75 3.78
CA ASN A 193 -22.36 21.47 4.31
C ASN A 193 -23.32 20.78 3.35
N ASP A 194 -24.37 21.48 2.90
CA ASP A 194 -25.32 20.93 1.92
C ASP A 194 -24.63 20.61 0.59
N LYS A 195 -23.74 21.49 0.10
CA LYS A 195 -22.97 21.23 -1.12
C LYS A 195 -22.13 19.96 -1.01
N GLN A 196 -21.39 19.78 0.10
CA GLN A 196 -20.56 18.60 0.30
C GLN A 196 -21.41 17.33 0.46
N LEU A 197 -22.52 17.41 1.19
CA LEU A 197 -23.44 16.28 1.39
C LEU A 197 -24.10 15.86 0.06
N SER A 198 -24.54 16.81 -0.75
CA SER A 198 -25.11 16.57 -2.07
C SER A 198 -24.09 15.95 -3.02
N ALA A 199 -22.85 16.44 -3.02
CA ALA A 199 -21.76 15.85 -3.80
C ALA A 199 -21.46 14.41 -3.36
N LEU A 200 -21.43 14.14 -2.05
CA LEU A 200 -21.23 12.81 -1.50
C LEU A 200 -22.36 11.85 -1.92
N LYS A 201 -23.63 12.26 -1.78
CA LYS A 201 -24.79 11.46 -2.21
C LYS A 201 -24.73 11.15 -3.71
N LYS A 202 -24.40 12.15 -4.54
CA LYS A 202 -24.25 11.95 -5.98
C LYS A 202 -23.12 10.97 -6.30
N ALA A 203 -21.98 11.08 -5.61
CA ALA A 203 -20.87 10.15 -5.78
C ALA A 203 -21.23 8.72 -5.36
N LEU A 204 -22.05 8.56 -4.31
CA LEU A 204 -22.55 7.25 -3.87
C LEU A 204 -23.46 6.61 -4.91
N ILE A 205 -24.47 7.34 -5.39
CA ILE A 205 -25.38 6.86 -6.43
C ILE A 205 -24.59 6.50 -7.70
N ALA A 206 -23.67 7.37 -8.13
CA ALA A 206 -22.83 7.09 -9.29
C ALA A 206 -21.92 5.86 -9.09
N GLY A 207 -21.43 5.65 -7.86
CA GLY A 207 -20.66 4.46 -7.48
C GLY A 207 -21.49 3.17 -7.54
N GLU A 208 -22.73 3.21 -7.04
CA GLU A 208 -23.68 2.09 -7.13
C GLU A 208 -24.03 1.78 -8.59
N GLU A 209 -24.32 2.79 -9.41
CA GLU A 209 -24.57 2.64 -10.84
C GLU A 209 -23.34 2.08 -11.57
N ALA A 210 -22.14 2.53 -11.22
CA ALA A 210 -20.90 2.01 -11.79
C ALA A 210 -20.68 0.54 -11.39
N ALA A 211 -20.95 0.17 -10.13
CA ALA A 211 -20.87 -1.22 -9.66
C ALA A 211 -21.88 -2.12 -10.40
N GLN A 212 -23.11 -1.63 -10.65
CA GLN A 212 -24.09 -2.33 -11.48
C GLN A 212 -23.62 -2.46 -12.93
N LYS A 213 -23.04 -1.40 -13.53
CA LYS A 213 -22.48 -1.46 -14.89
C LYS A 213 -21.33 -2.45 -15.00
N VAL A 214 -20.44 -2.50 -14.00
CA VAL A 214 -19.41 -3.54 -13.90
C VAL A 214 -20.09 -4.91 -13.90
N GLN A 215 -21.11 -5.12 -13.07
CA GLN A 215 -21.87 -6.38 -13.06
C GLN A 215 -22.48 -6.72 -14.43
N THR A 216 -22.91 -5.75 -15.24
CA THR A 216 -23.40 -5.99 -16.62
C THR A 216 -22.30 -6.31 -17.63
N SER A 217 -21.03 -5.93 -17.39
CA SER A 217 -19.90 -6.29 -18.26
C SER A 217 -19.41 -7.72 -18.01
N ARG A 218 -19.79 -8.31 -16.87
CA ARG A 218 -19.54 -9.71 -16.54
C ARG A 218 -20.07 -10.62 -17.65
N LYS A 219 -19.25 -11.61 -18.02
CA LYS A 219 -19.70 -12.70 -18.89
C LYS A 219 -20.29 -13.79 -18.01
N LEU A 220 -21.61 -13.88 -18.02
CA LEU A 220 -22.36 -14.90 -17.29
C LEU A 220 -22.08 -16.31 -17.84
N ASP A 221 -22.39 -17.33 -17.05
CA ASP A 221 -22.29 -18.76 -17.40
C ASP A 221 -20.90 -19.23 -17.82
N THR A 222 -19.86 -18.52 -17.37
CA THR A 222 -18.47 -18.95 -17.48
C THR A 222 -18.05 -19.69 -16.22
N LYS A 223 -16.98 -20.47 -16.30
CA LYS A 223 -16.35 -21.17 -15.17
C LYS A 223 -14.85 -20.92 -15.17
N PRO A 224 -14.16 -21.05 -14.02
CA PRO A 224 -12.71 -21.11 -14.00
C PRO A 224 -12.21 -22.27 -14.87
N SER A 225 -11.04 -22.10 -15.49
CA SER A 225 -10.40 -23.15 -16.31
C SER A 225 -9.93 -24.35 -15.48
N HIS A 226 -9.60 -24.11 -14.21
CA HIS A 226 -9.12 -25.10 -13.23
C HIS A 226 -10.09 -25.29 -12.06
N ALA A 227 -9.91 -26.36 -11.28
CA ALA A 227 -10.61 -26.50 -10.00
C ALA A 227 -10.18 -25.39 -9.03
N LEU A 228 -11.06 -24.93 -8.14
CA LEU A 228 -10.74 -23.84 -7.20
C LEU A 228 -9.50 -24.13 -6.33
N SER A 229 -9.30 -25.40 -5.97
CA SER A 229 -8.12 -25.86 -5.24
C SER A 229 -6.80 -25.56 -5.94
N GLU A 230 -6.79 -25.44 -7.27
CA GLU A 230 -5.58 -25.19 -8.07
C GLU A 230 -5.16 -23.72 -8.06
N TYR A 231 -6.02 -22.80 -7.58
CA TYR A 231 -5.70 -21.39 -7.39
C TYR A 231 -5.15 -21.09 -5.98
N ILE A 232 -5.33 -22.02 -5.02
CA ILE A 232 -4.82 -21.88 -3.65
C ILE A 232 -3.30 -21.82 -3.67
N GLY A 233 -2.72 -20.88 -2.92
CA GLY A 233 -1.27 -20.73 -2.84
C GLY A 233 -0.84 -19.31 -2.51
N LYS A 234 0.48 -19.11 -2.44
CA LYS A 234 1.09 -17.81 -2.17
C LYS A 234 1.68 -17.23 -3.46
N TYR A 235 1.44 -15.95 -3.68
CA TYR A 235 1.85 -15.20 -4.85
C TYR A 235 2.59 -13.95 -4.41
N LYS A 236 3.80 -13.73 -4.93
CA LYS A 236 4.69 -12.66 -4.46
C LYS A 236 4.90 -11.60 -5.52
N ASN A 237 4.85 -10.35 -5.09
CA ASN A 237 5.43 -9.21 -5.78
C ASN A 237 6.54 -8.62 -4.91
N GLU A 238 7.68 -8.22 -5.50
CA GLU A 238 8.83 -7.73 -4.74
C GLU A 238 8.56 -6.42 -3.98
N ALA A 239 7.67 -5.56 -4.49
CA ALA A 239 7.36 -4.27 -3.86
C ALA A 239 6.11 -4.33 -2.98
N TYR A 240 5.11 -5.13 -3.37
CA TYR A 240 3.79 -5.14 -2.73
C TYR A 240 3.60 -6.30 -1.74
N GLY A 241 4.54 -7.24 -1.67
CA GLY A 241 4.48 -8.36 -0.73
C GLY A 241 3.73 -9.57 -1.29
N ILE A 242 3.08 -10.31 -0.39
CA ILE A 242 2.50 -11.63 -0.68
C ILE A 242 0.98 -11.55 -0.62
N ILE A 243 0.34 -12.11 -1.65
CA ILE A 243 -1.08 -12.47 -1.65
C ILE A 243 -1.16 -13.97 -1.42
N GLU A 244 -1.89 -14.37 -0.40
CA GLU A 244 -2.23 -15.76 -0.14
C GLU A 244 -3.68 -16.00 -0.55
N ILE A 245 -3.93 -17.02 -1.38
CA ILE A 245 -5.27 -17.49 -1.73
C ILE A 245 -5.52 -18.79 -0.97
N THR A 246 -6.64 -18.86 -0.27
CA THR A 246 -7.00 -19.99 0.62
C THR A 246 -8.35 -20.57 0.27
N ALA A 247 -8.64 -21.77 0.76
CA ALA A 247 -9.99 -22.33 0.71
C ALA A 247 -10.91 -21.58 1.69
N SER A 248 -12.14 -21.27 1.27
CA SER A 248 -13.18 -20.71 2.13
C SER A 248 -14.53 -21.33 1.82
N GLY A 249 -14.83 -22.47 2.46
CA GLY A 249 -15.99 -23.29 2.14
C GLY A 249 -15.97 -23.73 0.67
N ASP A 250 -17.04 -23.42 -0.06
CA ASP A 250 -17.18 -23.71 -1.50
C ASP A 250 -16.60 -22.59 -2.40
N THR A 251 -15.92 -21.61 -1.79
CA THR A 251 -15.32 -20.45 -2.47
C THR A 251 -13.83 -20.31 -2.11
N LEU A 252 -13.22 -19.22 -2.55
CA LEU A 252 -11.86 -18.86 -2.18
C LEU A 252 -11.88 -17.74 -1.13
N GLY A 253 -10.94 -17.81 -0.20
CA GLY A 253 -10.53 -16.69 0.63
C GLY A 253 -9.17 -16.20 0.18
N GLY A 254 -8.66 -15.23 0.90
CA GLY A 254 -7.26 -14.87 0.79
C GLY A 254 -6.84 -13.85 1.82
N LYS A 255 -5.56 -13.53 1.81
CA LYS A 255 -4.97 -12.51 2.65
C LYS A 255 -3.98 -11.71 1.82
N PHE A 256 -4.03 -10.39 1.96
CA PHE A 256 -3.05 -9.50 1.39
C PHE A 256 -2.59 -8.48 2.44
N ASN A 257 -1.36 -8.64 2.91
CA ASN A 257 -0.87 -7.94 4.11
C ASN A 257 -1.82 -8.19 5.31
N ASP A 258 -2.36 -7.14 5.91
CA ASP A 258 -3.32 -7.25 7.03
C ASP A 258 -4.79 -7.35 6.58
N LEU A 259 -5.04 -7.38 5.27
CA LEU A 259 -6.40 -7.45 4.71
C LEU A 259 -6.82 -8.90 4.48
N GLU A 260 -7.97 -9.26 5.05
CA GLU A 260 -8.67 -10.49 4.72
C GLU A 260 -9.51 -10.28 3.45
N LEU A 261 -9.41 -11.21 2.52
CA LEU A 261 -10.06 -11.16 1.20
C LEU A 261 -11.16 -12.20 1.12
N LYS A 262 -12.36 -11.78 0.71
CA LYS A 262 -13.42 -12.68 0.23
C LYS A 262 -13.30 -12.80 -1.28
N VAL A 263 -12.94 -13.98 -1.78
CA VAL A 263 -12.63 -14.19 -3.20
C VAL A 263 -13.72 -15.00 -3.88
N SER A 264 -14.33 -14.42 -4.91
CA SER A 264 -15.40 -15.05 -5.67
C SER A 264 -15.07 -15.06 -7.16
N HIS A 265 -15.52 -16.12 -7.84
CA HIS A 265 -15.40 -16.21 -9.30
C HIS A 265 -16.20 -15.10 -9.97
N TYR A 266 -15.56 -14.41 -10.92
CA TYR A 266 -16.20 -13.37 -11.71
C TYR A 266 -16.55 -13.90 -13.10
N HIS A 267 -15.57 -14.09 -13.98
CA HIS A 267 -15.77 -14.77 -15.26
C HIS A 267 -14.44 -15.33 -15.78
N TYR A 268 -14.49 -16.46 -16.47
CA TYR A 268 -13.28 -17.19 -16.88
C TYR A 268 -12.29 -17.32 -15.70
N ASP A 269 -11.02 -16.93 -15.88
CA ASP A 269 -9.99 -16.95 -14.83
C ASP A 269 -9.81 -15.59 -14.14
N ILE A 270 -10.88 -14.79 -14.10
CA ILE A 270 -10.91 -13.53 -13.37
C ILE A 270 -11.77 -13.71 -12.12
N PHE A 271 -11.26 -13.20 -11.01
CA PHE A 271 -11.88 -13.27 -9.69
C PHE A 271 -12.06 -11.87 -9.11
N SER A 272 -13.06 -11.72 -8.25
CA SER A 272 -13.27 -10.52 -7.45
C SER A 272 -12.87 -10.80 -6.00
N ALA A 273 -11.98 -9.97 -5.46
CA ALA A 273 -11.51 -9.99 -4.08
C ALA A 273 -12.05 -8.75 -3.35
N ASN A 274 -12.90 -8.98 -2.35
CA ASN A 274 -13.44 -7.91 -1.51
C ASN A 274 -12.71 -7.83 -0.17
N ALA A 275 -12.29 -6.62 0.21
CA ALA A 275 -11.71 -6.29 1.50
C ALA A 275 -12.30 -4.96 2.00
N ASP A 276 -12.98 -4.97 3.15
CA ASP A 276 -13.52 -3.76 3.81
C ASP A 276 -14.31 -2.80 2.89
N GLY A 277 -15.09 -3.34 1.96
CA GLY A 277 -15.91 -2.57 1.01
C GLY A 277 -15.17 -2.12 -0.25
N ALA A 278 -13.86 -2.33 -0.35
CA ALA A 278 -13.13 -2.23 -1.61
C ALA A 278 -13.25 -3.55 -2.38
N ASN A 279 -13.51 -3.49 -3.68
CA ASN A 279 -13.54 -4.65 -4.55
C ASN A 279 -12.44 -4.51 -5.61
N ILE A 280 -11.52 -5.47 -5.63
CA ILE A 280 -10.42 -5.54 -6.60
C ILE A 280 -10.62 -6.78 -7.45
N GLN A 281 -10.37 -6.66 -8.74
CA GLN A 281 -10.35 -7.82 -9.63
C GLN A 281 -8.91 -8.25 -9.91
N PHE A 282 -8.72 -9.55 -10.04
CA PHE A 282 -7.47 -10.11 -10.49
C PHE A 282 -7.69 -11.19 -11.56
N SER A 283 -6.75 -11.29 -12.50
CA SER A 283 -6.69 -12.37 -13.47
C SER A 283 -5.68 -13.41 -13.00
N ALA A 284 -6.05 -14.68 -12.98
CA ALA A 284 -5.13 -15.79 -12.78
C ALA A 284 -4.61 -16.26 -14.15
N LEU A 285 -3.30 -16.38 -14.29
CA LEU A 285 -2.64 -16.76 -15.53
C LEU A 285 -1.94 -18.11 -15.37
N SER A 286 -2.17 -19.01 -16.33
CA SER A 286 -1.46 -20.28 -16.43
C SER A 286 -0.12 -20.13 -17.15
N ASN A 287 0.85 -20.97 -16.78
CA ASN A 287 2.09 -21.16 -17.53
C ASN A 287 1.88 -22.10 -18.74
N LEU A 288 2.96 -22.39 -19.47
CA LEU A 288 2.91 -23.28 -20.64
C LEU A 288 2.58 -24.75 -20.32
N LYS A 289 2.66 -25.16 -19.04
CA LYS A 289 2.20 -26.48 -18.56
C LYS A 289 0.69 -26.49 -18.24
N GLY A 290 0.04 -25.33 -18.29
CA GLY A 290 -1.35 -25.15 -17.89
C GLY A 290 -1.52 -24.79 -16.41
N GLU A 291 -0.46 -24.84 -15.59
CA GLU A 291 -0.57 -24.61 -14.14
C GLU A 291 -0.72 -23.12 -13.83
N ILE A 292 -1.58 -22.75 -12.87
CA ILE A 292 -1.72 -21.36 -12.39
C ILE A 292 -0.39 -20.88 -11.81
N GLU A 293 0.17 -19.80 -12.39
CA GLU A 293 1.50 -19.29 -12.08
C GLU A 293 1.49 -17.82 -11.63
N THR A 294 0.58 -16.97 -12.12
CA THR A 294 0.60 -15.54 -11.80
C THR A 294 -0.79 -15.01 -11.50
N LEU A 295 -0.90 -14.09 -10.54
CA LEU A 295 -2.06 -13.19 -10.40
C LEU A 295 -1.69 -11.81 -10.96
N GLU A 296 -2.50 -11.30 -11.87
CA GLU A 296 -2.41 -9.94 -12.39
C GLU A 296 -3.50 -9.04 -11.80
N ILE A 297 -3.08 -7.91 -11.23
CA ILE A 297 -3.95 -7.00 -10.48
C ILE A 297 -3.74 -5.56 -10.96
N VAL A 298 -4.82 -4.86 -11.28
CA VAL A 298 -4.77 -3.41 -11.54
C VAL A 298 -5.20 -2.68 -10.27
N LEU A 299 -4.22 -2.13 -9.54
CA LEU A 299 -4.50 -1.31 -8.35
C LEU A 299 -4.67 0.18 -8.68
N GLU A 300 -4.06 0.65 -9.77
CA GLU A 300 -4.05 2.06 -10.17
C GLU A 300 -4.52 2.22 -11.63
N ALA A 301 -5.42 3.18 -11.85
CA ALA A 301 -5.93 3.46 -13.19
C ALA A 301 -4.83 3.99 -14.11
N GLY A 302 -4.72 3.43 -15.32
CA GLY A 302 -3.74 3.87 -16.32
C GLY A 302 -2.33 3.29 -16.15
N VAL A 303 -2.10 2.44 -15.15
CA VAL A 303 -0.83 1.73 -14.94
C VAL A 303 -0.95 0.27 -15.41
N LYS A 304 0.17 -0.33 -15.82
CA LYS A 304 0.22 -1.76 -16.16
C LYS A 304 -0.20 -2.61 -14.94
N PRO A 305 -0.87 -3.76 -15.15
CA PRO A 305 -1.17 -4.68 -14.06
C PRO A 305 0.09 -5.07 -13.29
N LEU A 306 -0.02 -5.08 -11.96
CA LEU A 306 0.98 -5.67 -11.07
C LEU A 306 0.91 -7.18 -11.19
N ARG A 307 2.09 -7.81 -11.23
CA ARG A 307 2.22 -9.27 -11.30
C ARG A 307 2.65 -9.82 -9.95
N PHE A 308 1.92 -10.80 -9.46
CA PHE A 308 2.26 -11.60 -8.29
C PHE A 308 2.49 -13.03 -8.74
N ASP A 309 3.75 -13.46 -8.73
CA ASP A 309 4.10 -14.80 -9.21
C ASP A 309 3.99 -15.80 -8.06
N ARG A 310 3.39 -16.95 -8.35
CA ARG A 310 3.28 -18.07 -7.44
C ARG A 310 4.68 -18.50 -7.03
N PHE A 311 4.85 -18.75 -5.74
CA PHE A 311 6.09 -19.27 -5.20
C PHE A 311 5.78 -20.25 -4.07
N ASN A 312 6.73 -21.14 -3.82
CA ASN A 312 6.68 -21.99 -2.64
C ASN A 312 7.59 -21.39 -1.56
N GLU A 313 7.09 -21.33 -0.33
CA GLU A 313 7.86 -20.81 0.78
C GLU A 313 8.98 -21.78 1.18
N ALA A 314 10.17 -21.24 1.41
CA ALA A 314 11.33 -22.04 1.78
C ALA A 314 11.11 -22.67 3.16
N ILE A 315 11.30 -23.99 3.25
CA ILE A 315 11.24 -24.73 4.51
C ILE A 315 12.63 -24.73 5.14
N LYS A 316 12.74 -24.23 6.36
CA LYS A 316 14.00 -24.31 7.11
C LYS A 316 14.43 -25.77 7.25
N SER A 317 15.61 -26.09 6.74
CA SER A 317 16.18 -27.44 6.76
C SER A 317 17.58 -27.37 7.37
N SER A 318 17.94 -28.35 8.20
CA SER A 318 19.30 -28.45 8.73
C SER A 318 20.21 -29.14 7.73
N LYS A 319 21.53 -29.00 7.90
CA LYS A 319 22.52 -29.74 7.11
C LYS A 319 22.25 -31.25 7.12
N ASN A 320 21.95 -31.83 8.29
CA ASN A 320 21.67 -33.26 8.44
C ASN A 320 20.43 -33.71 7.63
N ASP A 321 19.40 -32.85 7.54
CA ASP A 321 18.20 -33.15 6.75
C ASP A 321 18.49 -33.19 5.25
N LEU A 322 19.51 -32.43 4.81
CA LEU A 322 19.88 -32.29 3.40
C LEU A 322 20.95 -33.30 2.95
N GLU A 323 21.75 -33.85 3.88
CA GLU A 323 22.82 -34.80 3.58
C GLU A 323 22.31 -36.04 2.82
N LYS A 324 21.08 -36.49 3.08
CA LYS A 324 20.50 -37.66 2.40
C LYS A 324 20.35 -37.50 0.88
N TYR A 325 20.28 -36.27 0.38
CA TYR A 325 20.17 -35.94 -1.05
C TYR A 325 21.52 -35.80 -1.76
N VAL A 326 22.63 -35.71 -1.01
CA VAL A 326 23.98 -35.59 -1.57
C VAL A 326 24.37 -36.89 -2.29
N GLY A 327 24.92 -36.76 -3.49
CA GLY A 327 25.37 -37.90 -4.28
C GLY A 327 25.41 -37.59 -5.78
N ASP A 328 25.85 -38.59 -6.53
CA ASP A 328 25.87 -38.58 -7.98
C ASP A 328 24.62 -39.28 -8.54
N TYR A 329 24.05 -38.72 -9.59
CA TYR A 329 22.86 -39.20 -10.26
C TYR A 329 23.12 -39.31 -11.76
N ASP A 330 22.75 -40.42 -12.36
CA ASP A 330 22.85 -40.64 -13.80
C ASP A 330 21.59 -40.16 -14.51
N LEU A 331 21.74 -39.14 -15.35
CA LEU A 331 20.69 -38.67 -16.24
C LEU A 331 21.10 -38.93 -17.69
N MET A 332 20.66 -40.07 -18.25
CA MET A 332 20.97 -40.45 -19.63
C MET A 332 22.49 -40.43 -19.93
N GLY A 333 23.30 -40.95 -18.99
CA GLY A 333 24.76 -40.96 -19.08
C GLY A 333 25.48 -39.68 -18.64
N ALA A 334 24.75 -38.59 -18.38
CA ALA A 334 25.33 -37.39 -17.77
C ALA A 334 25.41 -37.56 -16.25
N ASN A 335 26.56 -37.19 -15.66
CA ASN A 335 26.73 -37.22 -14.21
C ASN A 335 26.23 -35.93 -13.56
N ILE A 336 25.05 -35.99 -12.95
CA ILE A 336 24.48 -34.91 -12.15
C ILE A 336 24.98 -35.05 -10.72
N LYS A 337 25.48 -33.98 -10.12
CA LYS A 337 25.98 -34.02 -8.75
C LYS A 337 25.16 -33.13 -7.83
N CYS A 338 24.57 -33.71 -6.79
CA CYS A 338 23.98 -32.96 -5.68
C CYS A 338 24.99 -32.89 -4.52
N PHE A 339 25.24 -31.71 -3.98
CA PHE A 339 26.25 -31.50 -2.94
C PHE A 339 25.90 -30.31 -2.04
N LEU A 340 26.53 -30.23 -0.87
CA LEU A 340 26.32 -29.15 0.08
C LEU A 340 27.43 -28.09 -0.01
N ARG A 341 27.05 -26.81 0.11
CA ARG A 341 27.94 -25.71 0.50
C ARG A 341 27.40 -25.10 1.78
N GLY A 342 28.07 -25.35 2.90
CA GLY A 342 27.53 -25.00 4.22
C GLY A 342 26.26 -25.81 4.52
N GLU A 343 25.16 -25.10 4.75
CA GLU A 343 23.82 -25.69 5.01
C GLU A 343 22.90 -25.66 3.79
N THR A 344 23.44 -25.39 2.61
CA THR A 344 22.66 -25.21 1.38
C THR A 344 22.98 -26.31 0.38
N LEU A 345 21.94 -26.94 -0.16
CA LEU A 345 22.05 -27.97 -1.19
C LEU A 345 22.17 -27.32 -2.57
N PHE A 346 23.06 -27.85 -3.39
CA PHE A 346 23.28 -27.44 -4.77
C PHE A 346 23.16 -28.64 -5.69
N VAL A 347 22.77 -28.39 -6.95
CA VAL A 347 22.87 -29.36 -8.04
C VAL A 347 23.78 -28.81 -9.14
N ASN A 348 24.75 -29.62 -9.55
CA ASN A 348 25.57 -29.38 -10.73
C ASN A 348 25.07 -30.26 -11.89
N VAL A 349 24.83 -29.61 -13.03
CA VAL A 349 24.60 -30.27 -14.31
C VAL A 349 25.86 -30.02 -15.17
N PRO A 350 26.47 -31.05 -15.79
CA PRO A 350 27.69 -30.87 -16.58
C PRO A 350 27.56 -29.77 -17.64
N GLY A 351 28.52 -28.86 -17.68
CA GLY A 351 28.52 -27.72 -18.60
C GLY A 351 27.68 -26.53 -18.16
N GLN A 352 27.10 -26.55 -16.96
CA GLN A 352 26.33 -25.44 -16.38
C GLN A 352 26.92 -24.98 -15.05
N THR A 353 26.47 -23.80 -14.59
CA THR A 353 26.73 -23.32 -13.23
C THR A 353 25.99 -24.18 -12.20
N ASP A 354 26.46 -24.17 -10.96
CA ASP A 354 25.75 -24.82 -9.86
C ASP A 354 24.48 -24.06 -9.50
N TYR A 355 23.37 -24.78 -9.39
CA TYR A 355 22.09 -24.21 -8.99
C TYR A 355 21.84 -24.45 -7.50
N GLU A 356 21.54 -23.37 -6.79
CA GLU A 356 21.08 -23.44 -5.40
C GLU A 356 19.66 -24.03 -5.34
N LEU A 357 19.47 -25.03 -4.47
CA LEU A 357 18.19 -25.70 -4.25
C LEU A 357 17.53 -25.19 -2.98
N VAL A 358 16.31 -24.70 -3.11
CA VAL A 358 15.49 -24.20 -2.01
C VAL A 358 14.49 -25.28 -1.61
N PRO A 359 14.57 -25.86 -0.40
CA PRO A 359 13.60 -26.85 0.07
C PRO A 359 12.21 -26.21 0.19
N VAL A 360 11.21 -26.81 -0.45
CA VAL A 360 9.83 -26.26 -0.51
C VAL A 360 8.76 -27.28 -0.15
N GLY A 361 9.18 -28.52 0.15
CA GLY A 361 8.32 -29.60 0.59
C GLY A 361 9.12 -30.87 0.85
N PRO A 362 8.48 -31.95 1.34
CA PRO A 362 9.12 -33.24 1.47
C PRO A 362 9.73 -33.69 0.15
N HIS A 363 11.06 -33.82 0.12
CA HIS A 363 11.84 -34.21 -1.06
C HIS A 363 11.69 -33.30 -2.30
N LYS A 364 11.15 -32.09 -2.14
CA LYS A 364 10.91 -31.15 -3.24
C LYS A 364 11.74 -29.88 -3.05
N PHE A 365 12.40 -29.47 -4.11
CA PHE A 365 13.27 -28.32 -4.13
C PHE A 365 13.02 -27.44 -5.35
N ASP A 366 12.87 -26.14 -5.15
CA ASP A 366 12.85 -25.15 -6.24
C ASP A 366 14.29 -24.73 -6.57
N LEU A 367 14.58 -24.45 -7.85
CA LEU A 367 15.84 -23.82 -8.24
C LEU A 367 15.75 -22.31 -7.99
N LYS A 368 16.62 -21.76 -7.14
CA LYS A 368 16.55 -20.36 -6.70
C LYS A 368 16.54 -19.32 -7.83
N VAL A 369 17.21 -19.63 -8.93
CA VAL A 369 17.40 -18.72 -10.08
C VAL A 369 16.54 -19.08 -11.31
N ALA A 370 15.76 -20.16 -11.25
CA ALA A 370 15.00 -20.67 -12.39
C ALA A 370 13.55 -21.01 -11.99
N LYS A 371 12.64 -20.06 -12.19
CA LYS A 371 11.20 -20.25 -11.92
C LYS A 371 10.61 -21.37 -12.78
N GLY A 372 9.76 -22.21 -12.19
CA GLY A 372 9.15 -23.35 -12.87
C GLY A 372 10.06 -24.59 -13.00
N TYR A 373 11.27 -24.54 -12.41
CA TYR A 373 12.19 -25.67 -12.35
C TYR A 373 12.26 -26.21 -10.92
N GLN A 374 11.97 -27.50 -10.78
CA GLN A 374 12.07 -28.20 -9.50
C GLN A 374 12.93 -29.45 -9.60
N LEU A 375 13.52 -29.84 -8.48
CA LEU A 375 14.13 -31.13 -8.27
C LEU A 375 13.33 -31.91 -7.22
N ILE A 376 12.79 -33.05 -7.64
CA ILE A 376 11.95 -33.92 -6.81
C ILE A 376 12.68 -35.23 -6.59
N PHE A 377 13.07 -35.51 -5.36
CA PHE A 377 13.74 -36.76 -5.01
C PHE A 377 12.73 -37.85 -4.66
N ALA A 378 13.00 -39.08 -5.08
CA ALA A 378 12.25 -40.25 -4.64
C ALA A 378 13.05 -40.99 -3.55
N GLU A 379 12.36 -41.42 -2.50
CA GLU A 379 12.92 -42.18 -1.40
C GLU A 379 12.30 -43.59 -1.36
N GLU A 380 13.14 -44.60 -1.17
CA GLU A 380 12.72 -45.97 -0.94
C GLU A 380 13.51 -46.54 0.24
N ALA A 381 12.82 -47.13 1.21
CA ALA A 381 13.42 -47.70 2.44
C ALA A 381 14.41 -46.75 3.16
N GLY A 382 14.09 -45.45 3.22
CA GLY A 382 14.92 -44.43 3.89
C GLY A 382 16.15 -43.98 3.10
N LYS A 383 16.26 -44.35 1.82
CA LYS A 383 17.34 -43.94 0.92
C LYS A 383 16.79 -43.22 -0.29
N ILE A 384 17.39 -42.08 -0.63
CA ILE A 384 17.11 -41.41 -1.91
C ILE A 384 17.62 -42.31 -3.04
N ILE A 385 16.75 -42.60 -4.01
CA ILE A 385 17.03 -43.52 -5.13
C ILE A 385 17.06 -42.81 -6.49
N SER A 386 16.45 -41.63 -6.60
CA SER A 386 16.45 -40.84 -7.83
C SER A 386 16.16 -39.36 -7.56
N ALA A 387 16.49 -38.53 -8.53
CA ALA A 387 16.16 -37.11 -8.58
C ALA A 387 15.47 -36.81 -9.92
N THR A 388 14.25 -36.30 -9.88
CA THR A 388 13.47 -35.92 -11.06
C THR A 388 13.54 -34.41 -11.25
N PHE A 389 14.10 -34.00 -12.38
CA PHE A 389 14.06 -32.63 -12.87
C PHE A 389 12.69 -32.37 -13.47
N ASP A 390 11.86 -31.59 -12.78
CA ASP A 390 10.57 -31.13 -13.28
C ASP A 390 10.74 -29.74 -13.87
N GLN A 391 10.70 -29.66 -15.20
CA GLN A 391 11.04 -28.46 -15.98
C GLN A 391 9.89 -28.12 -16.95
N PRO A 392 9.78 -26.87 -17.45
CA PRO A 392 8.75 -26.46 -18.41
C PRO A 392 8.59 -27.40 -19.62
N ASN A 393 9.69 -28.00 -20.08
CA ASN A 393 9.75 -28.87 -21.26
C ASN A 393 9.59 -30.37 -20.96
N GLY A 394 9.42 -30.77 -19.70
CA GLY A 394 9.20 -32.17 -19.32
C GLY A 394 9.77 -32.56 -17.97
N LYS A 395 9.56 -33.83 -17.61
CA LYS A 395 10.13 -34.44 -16.40
C LYS A 395 11.21 -35.43 -16.77
N PHE A 396 12.39 -35.28 -16.18
CA PHE A 396 13.56 -36.10 -16.48
C PHE A 396 14.12 -36.71 -15.19
N THR A 397 14.06 -38.03 -15.06
CA THR A 397 14.49 -38.73 -13.85
C THR A 397 15.92 -39.23 -13.95
N ALA A 398 16.77 -38.76 -13.05
CA ALA A 398 18.14 -39.21 -12.87
C ALA A 398 18.21 -40.27 -11.77
N LYS A 399 18.77 -41.45 -12.06
CA LYS A 399 18.91 -42.53 -11.07
C LYS A 399 20.12 -42.29 -10.19
N ARG A 400 20.00 -42.46 -8.87
CA ARG A 400 21.15 -42.31 -7.98
C ARG A 400 22.18 -43.39 -8.29
N LYS A 401 23.46 -43.00 -8.36
CA LYS A 401 24.58 -43.93 -8.53
C LYS A 401 24.89 -44.62 -7.19
N PRO A 402 25.47 -45.83 -7.22
CA PRO A 402 25.81 -46.59 -6.03
C PRO A 402 26.70 -45.84 -5.04
#